data_AF-A0AAD7KA21-F1
#
_entry.id   AF-A0AAD7KA21-F1
#
_cell.length_a   1.000
_cell.length_b   1.000
_cell.length_c   1.000
_cell.angle_alpha   90.00
_cell.angle_beta   90.00
_cell.angle_gamma   90.00
#
_symmetry.space_group_name_H-M   'P 1'
#
loop_
_entity.id
_entity.type
_entity.pdbx_description
1 polymer ?
#
loop_
_entity_poly.entity_id
_entity_poly.type
_entity_poly.pdbx_seq_one_letter_code
_entity_poly.pdbx_strand_id
1 'polypeptide(L)'
;MLSSTESSPAIDIPQDEQWRLIKESGVLKQVDPVEPELPLGEGSVRSPPRRCSLTSHAPEIFNAVLLITPFSFLLVLMEILVYNQYGQEVNLKTVADRMISGIPILSVFIFYTSRYKKDRRVQRVLFLMGTAAGSRMLFVVQRGSYLLNMQQCPPLITLWVYIVVQLDLGLAVLNLAAVGIFVWWKQLF
;
A
#
# COMPACT_ATOMS: atom_id res chain seq x y z
N MET A 1 -64.24 14.11 -0.37
CA MET A 1 -62.93 14.77 -0.27
C MET A 1 -61.88 13.70 -0.45
N LEU A 2 -61.56 13.33 -1.71
CA LEU A 2 -60.39 13.77 -2.50
C LEU A 2 -59.04 13.40 -1.85
N SER A 3 -58.31 12.43 -2.43
CA SER A 3 -56.98 12.69 -3.02
C SER A 3 -56.39 11.44 -3.73
N SER A 4 -56.29 11.55 -5.06
CA SER A 4 -55.21 11.16 -5.99
C SER A 4 -54.32 9.93 -5.76
N THR A 5 -54.25 9.06 -6.77
CA THR A 5 -52.98 8.52 -7.27
C THR A 5 -53.12 8.24 -8.77
N GLU A 6 -52.39 9.01 -9.59
CA GLU A 6 -52.18 8.74 -11.02
C GLU A 6 -51.30 7.48 -11.17
N SER A 7 -51.83 6.45 -11.85
CA SER A 7 -51.05 5.32 -12.32
C SER A 7 -51.02 5.38 -13.84
N SER A 8 -49.82 5.57 -14.39
CA SER A 8 -49.52 5.36 -15.81
C SER A 8 -50.17 4.05 -16.29
N PRO A 9 -50.78 3.99 -17.49
CA PRO A 9 -51.39 2.77 -17.98
C PRO A 9 -50.28 1.75 -18.22
N ALA A 10 -50.24 0.69 -17.40
CA ALA A 10 -49.44 -0.49 -17.67
C ALA A 10 -50.03 -1.15 -18.92
N ILE A 11 -49.50 -0.79 -20.08
CA ILE A 11 -49.76 -1.49 -21.33
C ILE A 11 -49.12 -2.86 -21.15
N ASP A 12 -49.95 -3.86 -20.86
CA ASP A 12 -49.55 -5.25 -20.69
C ASP A 12 -49.27 -5.84 -22.08
N ILE A 13 -48.09 -5.52 -22.61
CA ILE A 13 -47.64 -6.00 -23.92
C ILE A 13 -47.36 -7.50 -23.77
N PRO A 14 -48.01 -8.37 -24.57
CA PRO A 14 -47.76 -9.80 -24.52
C PRO A 14 -46.29 -10.09 -24.88
N GLN A 15 -45.68 -11.08 -24.21
CA GLN A 15 -44.21 -11.24 -24.21
C GLN A 15 -43.61 -11.40 -25.61
N ASP A 16 -44.35 -11.97 -26.55
CA ASP A 16 -43.96 -12.13 -27.96
C ASP A 16 -43.71 -10.79 -28.67
N GLU A 17 -44.53 -9.77 -28.42
CA GLU A 17 -44.33 -8.41 -28.95
C GLU A 17 -43.11 -7.73 -28.28
N GLN A 18 -42.84 -8.02 -27.01
CA GLN A 18 -41.63 -7.52 -26.32
C GLN A 18 -40.35 -8.07 -26.99
N TRP A 19 -40.32 -9.36 -27.29
CA TRP A 19 -39.19 -10.00 -27.97
C TRP A 19 -38.97 -9.46 -29.38
N ARG A 20 -40.04 -9.05 -30.06
CA ARG A 20 -39.97 -8.39 -31.36
C ARG A 20 -39.37 -6.99 -31.23
N LEU A 21 -39.83 -6.19 -30.27
CA LEU A 21 -39.34 -4.83 -30.03
C LEU A 21 -37.85 -4.81 -29.62
N ILE A 22 -37.39 -5.78 -28.84
CA ILE A 22 -35.97 -5.92 -28.46
C ILE A 22 -35.10 -6.22 -29.70
N LYS A 23 -35.61 -7.02 -30.65
CA LYS A 23 -34.92 -7.33 -31.90
C LYS A 23 -34.91 -6.16 -32.88
N GLU A 24 -36.03 -5.44 -33.01
CA GLU A 24 -36.16 -4.27 -33.88
C GLU A 24 -35.38 -3.05 -33.34
N SER A 25 -35.36 -2.82 -32.03
CA SER A 25 -34.66 -1.68 -31.40
C SER A 25 -33.14 -1.78 -31.46
N GLY A 26 -32.58 -2.96 -31.78
CA GLY A 26 -31.14 -3.17 -31.86
C GLY A 26 -30.41 -3.04 -30.52
N VAL A 27 -31.13 -3.00 -29.39
CA VAL A 27 -30.57 -2.78 -28.04
C VAL A 27 -29.52 -3.84 -27.66
N LEU A 28 -29.67 -5.07 -28.17
CA LEU A 28 -28.75 -6.18 -27.92
C LEU A 28 -27.44 -6.08 -28.73
N LYS A 29 -27.41 -5.30 -29.81
CA LYS A 29 -26.18 -5.06 -30.61
C LYS A 29 -25.26 -4.00 -29.99
N GLN A 30 -25.78 -3.22 -29.04
CA GLN A 30 -25.04 -2.16 -28.35
C GLN A 30 -24.23 -2.66 -27.15
N VAL A 31 -24.31 -3.96 -26.86
CA VAL A 31 -23.51 -4.62 -25.83
C VAL A 31 -22.33 -5.29 -26.54
N ASP A 32 -21.14 -4.71 -26.40
CA ASP A 32 -19.90 -5.29 -26.89
C ASP A 32 -19.78 -6.75 -26.42
N PRO A 33 -19.38 -7.70 -27.29
CA PRO A 33 -19.14 -9.09 -26.89
C PRO A 33 -18.02 -9.13 -25.86
N VAL A 34 -18.38 -9.39 -24.60
CA VAL A 34 -17.42 -9.77 -23.55
C VAL A 34 -17.01 -11.21 -23.85
N GLU A 35 -15.73 -11.40 -24.15
CA GLU A 35 -15.09 -12.69 -24.36
C GLU A 35 -15.29 -13.62 -23.14
N PRO A 36 -15.38 -14.95 -23.34
CA PRO A 36 -16.04 -15.83 -22.39
C PRO A 36 -15.09 -16.33 -21.30
N GLU A 37 -15.42 -16.07 -20.04
CA GLU A 37 -14.98 -16.89 -18.91
C GLU A 37 -16.20 -17.42 -18.13
N LEU A 38 -16.43 -18.73 -18.23
CA LEU A 38 -17.29 -19.55 -17.37
C LEU A 38 -16.45 -20.13 -16.22
N PRO A 39 -17.06 -20.63 -15.12
CA PRO A 39 -18.35 -20.31 -14.51
C PRO A 39 -18.17 -19.90 -13.03
N LEU A 40 -19.19 -19.31 -12.39
CA LEU A 40 -19.63 -19.68 -11.03
C LEU A 40 -20.71 -18.72 -10.51
N GLY A 41 -21.82 -19.32 -10.09
CA GLY A 41 -22.35 -19.15 -8.74
C GLY A 41 -22.92 -17.77 -8.37
N GLU A 42 -24.24 -17.76 -8.21
CA GLU A 42 -25.05 -16.80 -7.48
C GLU A 42 -24.32 -16.08 -6.34
N GLY A 43 -24.39 -14.75 -6.34
CA GLY A 43 -23.93 -13.93 -5.22
C GLY A 43 -23.65 -12.50 -5.65
N SER A 44 -24.70 -11.68 -5.69
CA SER A 44 -24.68 -10.23 -5.90
C SER A 44 -23.47 -9.54 -5.26
N VAL A 45 -22.43 -9.23 -6.06
CA VAL A 45 -21.45 -8.20 -5.74
C VAL A 45 -21.50 -7.16 -6.84
N ARG A 46 -22.29 -6.13 -6.55
CA ARG A 46 -22.35 -4.83 -7.21
C ARG A 46 -20.97 -4.44 -7.76
N SER A 47 -20.81 -4.48 -9.07
CA SER A 47 -19.60 -4.02 -9.76
C SER A 47 -19.26 -2.60 -9.27
N PRO A 48 -18.02 -2.28 -8.89
CA PRO A 48 -17.68 -0.91 -8.52
C PRO A 48 -17.95 0.01 -9.72
N PRO A 49 -18.44 1.24 -9.49
CA PRO A 49 -18.82 2.15 -10.56
C PRO A 49 -17.62 2.40 -11.48
N ARG A 50 -17.88 2.51 -12.79
CA ARG A 50 -16.91 2.91 -13.82
C ARG A 50 -15.99 4.00 -13.24
N ARG A 51 -14.74 3.63 -12.93
CA ARG A 51 -13.77 4.61 -12.43
C ARG A 51 -13.57 5.59 -13.56
N CYS A 52 -14.00 6.83 -13.34
CA CYS A 52 -13.66 7.96 -14.17
C CYS A 52 -12.16 7.85 -14.47
N SER A 53 -11.77 7.89 -15.74
CA SER A 53 -10.39 7.85 -16.21
C SER A 53 -9.64 9.14 -15.87
N LEU A 54 -9.73 9.58 -14.61
CA LEU A 54 -8.88 10.58 -14.01
C LEU A 54 -7.49 9.95 -13.93
N THR A 55 -6.70 10.22 -14.98
CA THR A 55 -5.26 10.00 -15.12
C THR A 55 -4.78 8.60 -14.71
N SER A 56 -4.22 7.84 -15.65
CA SER A 56 -3.58 6.53 -15.48
C SER A 56 -2.73 6.34 -14.18
N HIS A 57 -2.24 7.44 -13.60
CA HIS A 57 -1.41 7.51 -12.39
C HIS A 57 -2.16 7.74 -11.06
N ALA A 58 -3.44 8.15 -11.06
CA ALA A 58 -4.22 8.41 -9.85
C ALA A 58 -4.31 7.22 -8.86
N PRO A 59 -4.55 5.96 -9.29
CA PRO A 59 -4.59 4.83 -8.36
C PRO A 59 -3.22 4.54 -7.73
N GLU A 60 -2.13 4.83 -8.45
CA GLU A 60 -0.76 4.60 -7.97
C GLU A 60 -0.37 5.62 -6.91
N ILE A 61 -0.67 6.90 -7.15
CA ILE A 61 -0.45 7.99 -6.18
C ILE A 61 -1.28 7.74 -4.94
N PHE A 62 -2.55 7.37 -5.09
CA PHE A 62 -3.42 7.06 -3.96
C PHE A 62 -2.85 5.89 -3.11
N ASN A 63 -2.43 4.80 -3.76
CA ASN A 63 -1.82 3.68 -3.06
C ASN A 63 -0.51 4.06 -2.36
N ALA A 64 0.32 4.90 -2.99
CA ALA A 64 1.53 5.40 -2.37
C ALA A 64 1.21 6.28 -1.14
N VAL A 65 0.26 7.21 -1.24
CA VAL A 65 -0.16 8.05 -0.10
C VAL A 65 -0.67 7.21 1.05
N LEU A 66 -1.48 6.17 0.77
CA LEU A 66 -1.95 5.22 1.79
C LEU A 66 -0.81 4.49 2.52
N LEU A 67 0.35 4.30 1.88
CA LEU A 67 1.56 3.77 2.54
C LEU A 67 2.36 4.88 3.23
N ILE A 68 2.54 6.04 2.60
CA ILE A 68 3.34 7.14 3.14
C ILE A 68 2.78 7.61 4.48
N THR A 69 1.46 7.68 4.64
CA THR A 69 0.81 8.09 5.89
C THR A 69 1.22 7.23 7.10
N PRO A 70 1.01 5.91 7.15
CA PRO A 70 1.43 5.10 8.30
C PRO A 70 2.97 5.08 8.47
N PHE A 71 3.75 5.13 7.40
CA PHE A 71 5.22 5.14 7.50
C PHE A 71 5.78 6.46 8.00
N SER A 72 5.14 7.60 7.73
CA SER A 72 5.53 8.88 8.33
C SER A 72 5.22 8.91 9.83
N PHE A 73 4.08 8.38 10.25
CA PHE A 73 3.78 8.17 11.68
C PHE A 73 4.78 7.22 12.33
N LEU A 74 5.14 6.13 11.67
CA LEU A 74 6.16 5.20 12.16
C LEU A 74 7.50 5.92 12.35
N LEU A 75 7.89 6.81 11.43
CA LEU A 75 9.14 7.57 11.52
C LEU A 75 9.16 8.50 12.74
N VAL A 76 8.09 9.26 12.94
CA VAL A 76 7.93 10.11 14.13
C VAL A 76 7.94 9.26 15.40
N LEU A 77 7.23 8.13 15.39
CA LEU A 77 7.17 7.22 16.52
C LEU A 77 8.56 6.67 16.86
N MET A 78 9.34 6.24 15.87
CA MET A 78 10.69 5.72 16.09
C MET A 78 11.64 6.79 16.62
N GLU A 79 11.53 8.05 16.16
CA GLU A 79 12.27 9.17 16.76
C GLU A 79 11.96 9.27 18.26
N ILE A 80 10.67 9.41 18.63
CA ILE A 80 10.26 9.56 20.03
C ILE A 80 10.70 8.35 20.88
N LEU A 81 10.55 7.13 20.37
CA LEU A 81 10.93 5.92 21.09
C LEU A 81 12.43 5.85 21.37
N VAL A 82 13.28 6.23 20.40
CA VAL A 82 14.73 6.21 20.60
C VAL A 82 15.16 7.25 21.64
N TYR A 83 14.55 8.44 21.66
CA TYR A 83 14.79 9.42 22.73
C TYR A 83 14.40 8.87 24.11
N ASN A 84 13.24 8.21 24.20
CA ASN A 84 12.76 7.59 25.44
C ASN A 84 13.65 6.42 25.90
N GLN A 85 14.19 5.61 24.98
CA GLN A 85 15.08 4.49 25.29
C GLN A 85 16.38 4.94 25.98
N TYR A 86 16.87 6.14 25.66
CA TYR A 86 18.09 6.70 26.24
C TYR A 86 17.83 7.73 27.34
N GLY A 87 16.57 7.93 27.76
CA GLY A 87 16.20 8.89 28.79
C GLY A 87 16.58 10.34 28.46
N GLN A 88 16.58 10.70 27.17
CA GLN A 88 16.93 12.04 26.70
C GLN A 88 15.68 12.88 26.46
N GLU A 89 15.80 14.20 26.65
CA GLU A 89 14.69 15.12 26.41
C GLU A 89 14.38 15.22 24.90
N VAL A 90 13.10 15.04 24.55
CA VAL A 90 12.64 15.14 23.16
C VAL A 90 12.61 16.61 22.76
N ASN A 91 13.61 17.05 21.99
CA ASN A 91 13.59 18.38 21.40
C ASN A 91 12.68 18.39 20.16
N LEU A 92 11.46 18.93 20.31
CA LEU A 92 10.47 19.01 19.23
C LEU A 92 11.00 19.76 17.99
N LYS A 93 11.89 20.73 18.16
CA LYS A 93 12.49 21.45 17.03
C LYS A 93 13.41 20.53 16.22
N THR A 94 14.22 19.73 16.91
CA THR A 94 15.11 18.76 16.27
C THR A 94 14.31 17.67 15.56
N VAL A 95 13.24 17.18 16.18
CA VAL A 95 12.34 16.21 15.55
C VAL A 95 11.68 16.82 14.30
N ALA A 96 11.14 18.03 14.40
CA ALA A 96 10.50 18.70 13.27
C ALA A 96 11.47 18.93 12.10
N ASP A 97 12.70 19.38 12.37
CA ASP A 97 13.73 19.62 11.36
C ASP A 97 14.08 18.32 10.61
N ARG A 98 14.21 17.22 11.35
CA ARG A 98 14.43 15.88 10.76
C ARG A 98 13.23 15.38 9.98
N MET A 99 12.00 15.68 10.41
CA MET A 99 10.79 15.26 9.69
C MET A 99 10.62 16.02 8.37
N ILE A 100 10.95 17.31 8.33
CA ILE A 100 10.89 18.14 7.12
C ILE A 100 11.77 17.54 6.01
N SER A 101 12.94 16.99 6.36
CA SER A 101 13.84 16.33 5.40
C SER A 101 13.53 14.84 5.21
N GLY A 102 13.22 14.12 6.29
CA GLY A 102 13.05 12.67 6.27
C GLY A 102 11.77 12.21 5.56
N ILE A 103 10.63 12.88 5.79
CA ILE A 103 9.35 12.52 5.19
C ILE A 103 9.38 12.60 3.65
N PRO A 104 9.88 13.66 2.99
CA PRO A 104 9.91 13.70 1.53
C PRO A 104 10.86 12.66 0.94
N ILE A 105 12.02 12.40 1.57
CA ILE A 105 12.96 11.35 1.13
C ILE A 105 12.27 9.98 1.20
N LEU A 106 11.63 9.68 2.33
CA LEU A 106 10.88 8.44 2.53
C LEU A 106 9.70 8.35 1.55
N SER A 107 9.00 9.46 1.31
CA SER A 107 7.87 9.54 0.39
C SER A 107 8.26 9.20 -1.04
N VAL A 108 9.34 9.81 -1.55
CA VAL A 108 9.88 9.50 -2.88
C VAL A 108 10.32 8.04 -2.97
N PHE A 109 10.99 7.54 -1.92
CA PHE A 109 11.40 6.14 -1.85
C PHE A 109 10.20 5.19 -1.93
N ILE A 110 9.16 5.40 -1.12
CA ILE A 110 7.92 4.60 -1.09
C ILE A 110 7.19 4.70 -2.43
N PHE A 111 7.07 5.89 -3.00
CA PHE A 111 6.39 6.09 -4.27
C PHE A 111 7.07 5.30 -5.39
N TYR A 112 8.40 5.39 -5.49
CA TYR A 112 9.16 4.68 -6.51
C TYR A 112 9.08 3.15 -6.33
N THR A 113 9.26 2.66 -5.10
CA THR A 113 9.24 1.21 -4.82
C THR A 113 7.84 0.60 -4.87
N SER A 114 6.78 1.38 -4.62
CA SER A 114 5.39 0.98 -4.82
C SER A 114 5.05 0.78 -6.30
N ARG A 115 5.57 1.67 -7.18
CA ARG A 115 5.35 1.63 -8.63
C ARG A 115 5.83 0.32 -9.26
N TYR A 116 6.97 -0.20 -8.82
CA TYR A 116 7.64 -1.36 -9.41
C TYR A 116 7.54 -2.64 -8.55
N LYS A 117 6.54 -2.74 -7.65
CA LYS A 117 6.41 -3.89 -6.73
C LYS A 117 6.43 -5.26 -7.42
N LYS A 118 5.85 -5.35 -8.63
CA LYS A 118 5.73 -6.59 -9.40
C LYS A 118 7.04 -7.01 -10.09
N ASP A 119 8.04 -6.14 -10.18
CA ASP A 119 9.29 -6.46 -10.84
C ASP A 119 10.20 -7.29 -9.94
N ARG A 120 10.57 -8.48 -10.42
CA ARG A 120 11.55 -9.37 -9.75
C ARG A 120 12.91 -8.69 -9.51
N ARG A 121 13.25 -7.67 -10.29
CA ARG A 121 14.48 -6.88 -10.08
C ARG A 121 14.39 -6.05 -8.81
N VAL A 122 13.26 -5.35 -8.62
CA VAL A 122 13.03 -4.53 -7.43
C VAL A 122 12.93 -5.38 -6.18
N GLN A 123 12.27 -6.55 -6.24
CA GLN A 123 12.26 -7.52 -5.14
C GLN A 123 13.68 -7.94 -4.70
N ARG A 124 14.58 -8.24 -5.65
CA ARG A 124 15.98 -8.58 -5.34
C ARG A 124 16.76 -7.41 -4.75
N VAL A 125 16.57 -6.21 -5.28
CA VAL A 125 17.23 -5.00 -4.76
C VAL A 125 16.75 -4.70 -3.34
N LEU A 126 15.43 -4.75 -3.11
CA LEU A 126 14.83 -4.57 -1.78
C LEU A 126 15.34 -5.64 -0.80
N PHE A 127 15.47 -6.89 -1.22
CA PHE A 127 16.03 -7.95 -0.36
C PHE A 127 17.47 -7.67 0.06
N LEU A 128 18.34 -7.25 -0.87
CA LEU A 128 19.73 -6.88 -0.56
C LEU A 128 19.79 -5.65 0.34
N MET A 129 19.01 -4.61 0.00
CA MET A 129 18.93 -3.38 0.77
C MET A 129 18.38 -3.62 2.18
N GLY A 130 17.36 -4.47 2.31
CA GLY A 130 16.77 -4.85 3.60
C GLY A 130 17.75 -5.63 4.46
N THR A 131 18.49 -6.57 3.86
CA THR A 131 19.52 -7.33 4.60
C THR A 131 20.63 -6.40 5.09
N ALA A 132 21.10 -5.49 4.24
CA ALA A 132 22.13 -4.52 4.60
C ALA A 132 21.63 -3.50 5.65
N ALA A 133 20.41 -2.98 5.49
CA ALA A 133 19.80 -2.03 6.42
C ALA A 133 19.57 -2.66 7.79
N GLY A 134 18.94 -3.86 7.85
CA GLY A 134 18.68 -4.58 9.09
C GLY A 134 19.96 -4.97 9.83
N SER A 135 20.94 -5.54 9.12
CA SER A 135 22.25 -5.90 9.71
C SER A 135 23.02 -4.68 10.22
N ARG A 136 23.08 -3.59 9.43
CA ARG A 136 23.73 -2.33 9.83
C ARG A 136 23.04 -1.71 11.04
N MET A 137 21.72 -1.65 11.03
CA MET A 137 20.93 -1.11 12.13
C MET A 137 21.23 -1.83 13.44
N LEU A 138 21.14 -3.16 13.46
CA LEU A 138 21.40 -3.95 14.67
C LEU A 138 22.85 -3.84 15.14
N PHE A 139 23.81 -3.78 14.20
CA PHE A 139 25.20 -3.55 14.54
C PHE A 139 25.42 -2.18 15.21
N VAL A 140 24.79 -1.13 14.68
CA VAL A 140 24.86 0.23 15.25
C VAL A 140 24.16 0.28 16.60
N VAL A 141 22.97 -0.32 16.76
CA VAL A 141 22.28 -0.35 18.06
C VAL A 141 23.16 -0.97 19.15
N GLN A 142 23.85 -2.07 18.85
CA GLN A 142 24.63 -2.79 19.84
C GLN A 142 26.02 -2.19 20.11
N ARG A 143 26.70 -1.65 19.09
CA ARG A 143 28.09 -1.17 19.21
C ARG A 143 28.27 0.34 19.06
N GLY A 144 27.25 1.03 18.59
CA GLY A 144 27.24 2.48 18.37
C GLY A 144 27.15 3.25 19.68
N SER A 145 27.63 4.49 19.65
CA SER A 145 27.37 5.45 20.73
C SER A 145 25.90 5.87 20.69
N TYR A 146 25.37 6.26 21.84
CA TYR A 146 23.97 6.70 21.95
C TYR A 146 23.62 7.82 20.95
N LEU A 147 24.54 8.77 20.71
CA LEU A 147 24.34 9.85 19.72
C LEU A 147 24.14 9.32 18.30
N LEU A 148 24.91 8.30 17.90
CA LEU A 148 24.77 7.68 16.59
C LEU A 148 23.44 6.95 16.47
N ASN A 149 23.02 6.25 17.54
CA ASN A 149 21.76 5.53 17.57
C ASN A 149 20.58 6.50 17.46
N MET A 150 20.62 7.61 18.19
CA MET A 150 19.59 8.66 18.13
C MET A 150 19.51 9.38 16.79
N GLN A 151 20.57 9.40 15.98
CA GLN A 151 20.56 10.03 14.65
C GLN A 151 20.19 9.05 13.54
N GLN A 152 20.67 7.81 13.60
CA GLN A 152 20.58 6.86 12.49
C GLN A 152 19.51 5.80 12.68
N CYS A 153 19.22 5.37 13.92
CA CYS A 153 18.27 4.27 14.13
C CYS A 153 16.85 4.62 13.66
N PRO A 154 16.26 5.79 13.95
CA PRO A 154 14.89 6.07 13.54
C PRO A 154 14.62 5.88 12.04
N PRO A 155 15.39 6.52 11.11
CA PRO A 155 15.16 6.32 9.68
C PRO A 155 15.54 4.90 9.21
N LEU A 156 16.59 4.28 9.78
CA LEU A 156 16.99 2.92 9.39
C LEU A 156 15.92 1.88 9.79
N ILE A 157 15.34 1.99 10.99
CA ILE A 157 14.27 1.10 11.45
C ILE A 157 13.07 1.24 10.51
N THR A 158 12.63 2.46 10.24
CA THR A 158 11.46 2.67 9.38
C THR A 158 11.67 2.17 7.96
N LEU A 159 12.88 2.38 7.41
CA LEU A 159 13.24 1.89 6.09
C LEU A 159 13.24 0.37 6.05
N TRP A 160 13.83 -0.29 7.06
CA TRP A 160 13.87 -1.75 7.11
C TRP A 160 12.48 -2.37 7.27
N VAL A 161 11.65 -1.81 8.16
CA VAL A 161 10.25 -2.24 8.32
C VAL A 161 9.48 -2.08 7.01
N TYR A 162 9.64 -0.93 6.33
CA TYR A 162 9.04 -0.71 5.01
C TYR A 162 9.45 -1.79 3.99
N ILE A 163 10.75 -2.07 3.91
CA ILE A 163 11.29 -3.07 2.98
C ILE A 163 10.68 -4.45 3.27
N VAL A 164 10.63 -4.86 4.54
CA VAL A 164 10.04 -6.16 4.94
C VAL A 164 8.57 -6.25 4.55
N VAL A 165 7.80 -5.17 4.73
CA VAL A 165 6.38 -5.11 4.33
C VAL A 165 6.19 -5.16 2.81
N GLN A 166 7.15 -4.64 2.04
CA GLN A 166 7.05 -4.58 0.58
C GLN A 166 7.53 -5.87 -0.12
N LEU A 167 8.35 -6.68 0.55
CA LEU A 167 8.85 -7.96 0.06
C LEU A 167 7.73 -9.01 -0.06
N ASP A 168 7.87 -9.90 -1.03
CA ASP A 168 7.04 -11.11 -1.08
C ASP A 168 7.26 -11.97 0.18
N LEU A 169 6.21 -12.64 0.67
CA LEU A 169 6.23 -13.34 1.96
C LEU A 169 7.44 -14.27 2.13
N GLY A 170 7.79 -15.05 1.10
CA GLY A 170 8.95 -15.93 1.13
C GLY A 170 10.28 -15.18 1.25
N LEU A 171 10.46 -14.10 0.48
CA LEU A 171 11.64 -13.25 0.54
C LEU A 171 11.72 -12.48 1.86
N ALA A 172 10.59 -12.06 2.43
CA ALA A 172 10.52 -11.37 3.71
C ALA A 172 10.99 -12.27 4.86
N VAL A 173 10.50 -13.52 4.90
CA VAL A 173 10.95 -14.51 5.89
C VAL A 173 12.44 -14.81 5.72
N LEU A 174 12.92 -14.96 4.48
CA LEU A 174 14.36 -15.13 4.22
C LEU A 174 15.18 -13.90 4.64
N ASN A 175 14.66 -12.69 4.47
CA ASN A 175 15.33 -11.46 4.88
C ASN A 175 15.52 -11.42 6.40
N LEU A 176 14.43 -11.68 7.13
CA LEU A 176 14.45 -11.75 8.60
C LEU A 176 15.37 -12.87 9.10
N ALA A 177 15.31 -14.05 8.48
CA ALA A 177 16.19 -15.16 8.82
C ALA A 177 17.67 -14.82 8.55
N ALA A 178 17.98 -14.20 7.42
CA ALA A 178 19.35 -13.80 7.09
C ALA A 178 19.91 -12.77 8.09
N VAL A 179 19.10 -11.77 8.47
CA VAL A 179 19.48 -10.79 9.50
C VAL A 179 19.62 -11.47 10.87
N GLY A 180 18.71 -12.37 11.24
CA GLY A 180 18.79 -13.13 12.49
C GLY A 180 20.02 -14.03 12.58
N ILE A 181 20.36 -14.74 11.51
CA ILE A 181 21.59 -15.54 11.42
C ILE A 181 22.83 -14.65 11.54
N PHE A 182 22.85 -13.50 10.86
CA PHE A 182 23.96 -12.55 10.96
C PHE A 182 24.18 -12.08 12.40
N VAL A 183 23.09 -11.74 13.08
CA VAL A 183 23.10 -11.30 14.49
C VAL A 183 23.63 -12.39 15.41
N TRP A 184 23.18 -13.64 15.22
CA TRP A 184 23.65 -14.78 15.99
C TRP A 184 25.13 -15.08 15.74
N TRP A 185 25.57 -15.03 14.49
CA TRP A 185 26.98 -15.27 14.13
C TRP A 185 27.90 -14.18 14.71
N LYS A 186 27.44 -12.93 14.73
CA LYS A 186 28.19 -11.82 15.33
C LYS A 186 28.08 -11.76 16.86
N GLN A 187 27.35 -12.69 17.50
CA GLN A 187 27.14 -12.75 18.95
C GLN A 187 26.68 -11.37 19.48
N LEU A 188 25.75 -10.75 18.76
CA LEU A 188 25.20 -9.45 19.13
C LEU A 188 24.12 -9.57 20.23
N PHE A 189 23.74 -10.80 20.59
CA PHE A 189 22.93 -11.19 21.75
C PHE A 189 23.48 -12.47 22.37
#